data_AF-A0A3R1B3V5-F1
#
_entry.id   AF-A0A3R1B3V5-F1
#
_cell.length_a   1.000
_cell.length_b   1.000
_cell.length_c   1.000
_cell.angle_alpha   90.00
_cell.angle_beta   90.00
_cell.angle_gamma   90.00
#
_symmetry.space_group_name_H-M   'P 1'
#
loop_
_entity.id
_entity.type
_entity.pdbx_description
1 polymer ?
#
loop_
_entity_poly.entity_id
_entity_poly.type
_entity_poly.pdbx_seq_one_letter_code
_entity_poly.pdbx_strand_id
1 'polypeptide(L)'
;MHKFKALDNDSQMCSGGNVLFFDENADPQAVFECIYSRLEAIAKLHSELTFVYNDEIKNKPFSDVSSILLSDVLSMYRTFGEHFMTLKTTSKEIDQYKKTVATLSRELAAKHDDTTTEGE
;
A
#
# COMPACT_ATOMS: atom_id res chain seq x y z
N MET A 1 10.57 13.32 -4.39
CA MET A 1 11.90 12.75 -4.07
C MET A 1 11.67 11.28 -3.76
N HIS A 2 12.26 10.36 -4.54
CA HIS A 2 12.09 8.91 -4.34
C HIS A 2 12.76 8.49 -3.04
N LYS A 3 12.12 7.59 -2.28
CA LYS A 3 12.66 7.04 -1.05
C LYS A 3 12.57 5.52 -1.12
N PHE A 4 13.67 4.90 -1.54
CA PHE A 4 13.74 3.45 -1.68
C PHE A 4 13.93 2.77 -0.33
N LYS A 5 13.09 1.78 -0.05
CA LYS A 5 13.11 0.93 1.15
C LYS A 5 13.26 -0.52 0.73
N ALA A 6 14.10 -1.27 1.43
CA ALA A 6 14.24 -2.70 1.20
C ALA A 6 12.95 -3.42 1.62
N LEU A 7 12.56 -4.45 0.86
CA LEU A 7 11.52 -5.39 1.30
C LEU A 7 12.03 -6.21 2.50
N ASP A 8 11.11 -6.63 3.36
CA ASP A 8 11.41 -7.30 4.63
C ASP A 8 12.12 -8.67 4.46
N ASN A 9 12.88 -9.01 5.52
CA ASN A 9 13.98 -9.99 5.61
C ASN A 9 13.76 -11.36 4.96
N ASP A 10 12.52 -11.85 4.87
CA ASP A 10 12.27 -13.21 4.38
C ASP A 10 12.23 -13.30 2.85
N SER A 11 12.16 -12.18 2.12
CA SER A 11 12.13 -12.20 0.64
C SER A 11 13.52 -12.37 0.00
N GLN A 12 14.62 -12.27 0.78
CA GLN A 12 15.95 -11.95 0.20
C GLN A 12 17.12 -12.73 0.81
N MET A 13 16.95 -13.42 1.94
CA MET A 13 18.08 -14.08 2.63
C MET A 13 18.52 -15.42 2.02
N CYS A 14 17.80 -16.00 1.05
CA CYS A 14 18.16 -17.31 0.50
C CYS A 14 19.17 -17.25 -0.66
N SER A 15 19.45 -16.09 -1.26
CA SER A 15 20.38 -16.01 -2.40
C SER A 15 21.19 -14.70 -2.48
N GLY A 16 22.20 -14.58 -1.62
CA GLY A 16 23.47 -13.93 -2.00
C GLY A 16 23.46 -12.45 -2.41
N GLY A 17 22.54 -11.61 -1.91
CA GLY A 17 22.69 -10.14 -1.99
C GLY A 17 21.77 -9.40 -2.95
N ASN A 18 20.79 -10.06 -3.56
CA ASN A 18 19.76 -9.39 -4.35
C ASN A 18 18.66 -8.84 -3.43
N VAL A 19 18.91 -7.65 -2.87
CA VAL A 19 17.92 -6.90 -2.11
C VAL A 19 17.04 -6.14 -3.08
N LEU A 20 15.76 -6.51 -3.15
CA LEU A 20 14.74 -5.77 -3.88
C LEU A 20 14.26 -4.59 -3.04
N PHE A 21 14.26 -3.43 -3.68
CA PHE A 21 13.82 -2.17 -3.10
C PHE A 21 12.53 -1.71 -3.76
N PHE A 22 11.66 -1.09 -3.00
CA PHE A 22 10.49 -0.38 -3.52
C PHE A 22 10.54 1.08 -3.08
N ASP A 23 9.93 1.98 -3.86
CA ASP A 23 9.80 3.37 -3.46
C ASP A 23 8.63 3.52 -2.48
N GLU A 24 8.93 3.89 -1.24
CA GLU A 24 7.95 4.11 -0.17
C GLU A 24 7.00 5.28 -0.48
N ASN A 25 7.48 6.22 -1.31
CA ASN A 25 6.71 7.36 -1.79
C ASN A 25 5.99 7.08 -3.12
N ALA A 26 6.04 5.84 -3.62
CA ALA A 26 5.30 5.47 -4.82
C ALA A 26 3.81 5.71 -4.62
N ASP A 27 3.14 6.09 -5.71
CA ASP A 27 1.69 6.21 -5.71
C ASP A 27 1.05 4.85 -5.30
N PRO A 28 0.01 4.83 -4.44
CA PRO A 28 -0.60 3.58 -4.00
C PRO A 28 -1.10 2.70 -5.15
N GLN A 29 -1.54 3.29 -6.27
CA GLN A 29 -1.92 2.54 -7.47
C GLN A 29 -0.70 1.83 -8.06
N ALA A 30 0.45 2.50 -8.16
CA ALA A 30 1.68 1.90 -8.65
C ALA A 30 2.17 0.74 -7.76
N VAL A 31 2.04 0.86 -6.44
CA VAL A 31 2.34 -0.23 -5.50
C VAL A 31 1.41 -1.42 -5.74
N PHE A 32 0.10 -1.16 -5.91
CA PHE A 32 -0.89 -2.20 -6.18
C PHE A 32 -0.66 -2.90 -7.54
N GLU A 33 -0.38 -2.15 -8.60
CA GLU A 33 -0.04 -2.70 -9.92
C GLU A 33 1.21 -3.59 -9.87
N CYS A 34 2.23 -3.19 -9.08
CA CYS A 34 3.43 -3.99 -8.86
C CYS A 34 3.13 -5.32 -8.13
N ILE A 35 2.28 -5.27 -7.09
CA ILE A 35 1.78 -6.47 -6.40
C ILE A 35 1.07 -7.40 -7.39
N TYR A 36 0.15 -6.85 -8.17
CA TYR A 36 -0.65 -7.62 -9.12
C TYR A 36 0.20 -8.28 -10.19
N SER A 37 1.14 -7.54 -10.78
CA SER A 37 2.07 -8.07 -11.80
C SER A 37 2.92 -9.22 -11.27
N ARG A 38 3.40 -9.14 -10.02
CA ARG A 38 4.14 -10.24 -9.37
C ARG A 38 3.27 -11.46 -9.13
N LEU A 39 2.02 -11.28 -8.72
CA LEU A 39 1.06 -12.39 -8.58
C LEU A 39 0.76 -13.07 -9.93
N GLU A 40 0.59 -12.30 -11.01
CA GLU A 40 0.43 -12.84 -12.35
C GLU A 40 1.67 -13.63 -12.80
N ALA A 41 2.88 -13.13 -12.51
CA ALA A 41 4.12 -13.84 -12.83
C ALA A 41 4.22 -15.19 -12.12
N ILE A 42 3.83 -15.26 -10.83
CA ILE A 42 3.74 -16.52 -10.09
C ILE A 42 2.72 -17.45 -10.75
N ALA A 43 1.51 -16.96 -11.04
CA ALA A 43 0.45 -17.77 -11.65
C ALA A 43 0.87 -18.33 -13.02
N LYS A 44 1.53 -17.51 -13.85
CA LYS A 44 2.08 -17.92 -15.14
C LYS A 44 3.18 -18.97 -14.97
N LEU A 45 4.12 -18.77 -14.05
CA LEU A 45 5.16 -19.74 -13.72
C LEU A 45 4.55 -21.10 -13.36
N HIS A 46 3.56 -21.12 -12.46
CA HIS A 46 2.88 -22.36 -12.07
C HIS A 46 2.08 -23.01 -13.21
N SER A 47 1.44 -22.20 -14.06
CA SER A 47 0.72 -22.71 -15.24
C SER A 47 1.68 -23.35 -16.23
N GLU A 48 2.76 -22.67 -16.61
CA GLU A 48 3.79 -23.20 -17.52
C GLU A 48 4.44 -24.46 -16.97
N LEU A 49 4.71 -24.50 -15.66
CA LEU A 49 5.23 -25.69 -15.00
C LEU A 49 4.30 -26.89 -15.12
N THR A 50 3.00 -26.69 -14.97
CA THR A 50 2.00 -27.76 -15.09
C THR A 50 2.04 -28.45 -16.46
N PHE A 51 2.46 -27.74 -17.52
CA PHE A 51 2.64 -28.31 -18.87
C PHE A 51 3.98 -29.01 -19.09
N VAL A 52 5.00 -28.69 -18.27
CA VAL A 52 6.39 -29.16 -18.44
C VAL A 52 6.72 -30.34 -17.50
N TYR A 53 5.99 -30.50 -16.39
CA TYR A 53 6.26 -31.57 -15.42
C TYR A 53 5.83 -32.96 -15.90
N ASN A 54 6.83 -33.75 -16.29
CA ASN A 54 6.86 -35.19 -16.00
C ASN A 54 7.59 -35.40 -14.67
N ASP A 55 7.29 -36.46 -13.92
CA ASP A 55 7.69 -36.75 -12.52
C ASP A 55 9.21 -36.65 -12.17
N GLU A 56 10.10 -36.38 -13.13
CA GLU A 56 11.56 -36.40 -12.97
C GLU A 56 12.22 -35.02 -12.72
N ILE A 57 11.47 -33.91 -12.80
CA ILE A 57 12.07 -32.58 -12.62
C ILE A 57 12.23 -32.24 -11.13
N LYS A 58 13.44 -31.79 -10.75
CA LYS A 58 13.75 -31.32 -9.39
C LYS A 58 12.96 -30.05 -9.07
N ASN A 59 11.91 -30.17 -8.24
CA ASN A 59 11.02 -29.08 -7.82
C ASN A 59 11.65 -27.93 -7.02
N LYS A 60 12.90 -28.09 -6.53
CA LYS A 60 13.52 -27.15 -5.59
C LYS A 60 13.70 -25.72 -6.14
N PRO A 61 14.30 -25.49 -7.33
CA PRO A 61 14.49 -24.14 -7.84
C PRO A 61 13.17 -23.38 -8.08
N PHE A 62 12.10 -24.10 -8.43
CA PHE A 62 10.78 -23.51 -8.62
C PHE A 62 10.14 -23.11 -7.29
N SER A 63 10.26 -23.99 -6.28
CA SER A 63 9.85 -23.65 -4.92
C SER A 63 10.58 -22.41 -4.41
N ASP A 64 11.88 -22.29 -4.70
CA ASP A 64 12.68 -21.13 -4.30
C ASP A 64 12.20 -19.84 -4.99
N VAL A 65 11.97 -19.87 -6.32
CA VAL A 65 11.46 -18.70 -7.07
C VAL A 65 10.05 -18.29 -6.64
N SER A 66 9.12 -19.24 -6.52
CA SER A 66 7.76 -18.95 -6.05
C SER A 66 7.76 -18.39 -4.64
N SER A 67 8.61 -18.90 -3.75
CA SER A 67 8.73 -18.37 -2.39
C SER A 67 9.26 -16.93 -2.36
N ILE A 68 10.24 -16.60 -3.21
CA ILE A 68 10.78 -15.23 -3.31
C ILE A 68 9.68 -14.27 -3.78
N LEU A 69 9.01 -14.60 -4.89
CA LEU A 69 7.96 -13.76 -5.48
C LEU A 69 6.76 -13.58 -4.54
N LEU A 70 6.38 -14.61 -3.77
CA LEU A 70 5.30 -14.51 -2.79
C LEU A 70 5.71 -13.64 -1.59
N SER A 71 6.94 -13.78 -1.11
CA SER A 71 7.46 -12.97 -0.01
C SER A 71 7.51 -11.49 -0.40
N ASP A 72 7.97 -11.21 -1.62
CA ASP A 72 7.93 -9.92 -2.28
C ASP A 72 6.52 -9.28 -2.28
N VAL A 73 5.50 -10.06 -2.65
CA VAL A 73 4.09 -9.63 -2.65
C VAL A 73 3.62 -9.31 -1.23
N LEU A 74 3.93 -10.17 -0.25
CA LEU A 74 3.51 -9.99 1.14
C LEU A 74 4.09 -8.70 1.74
N SER A 75 5.37 -8.44 1.49
CA SER A 75 6.07 -7.22 1.89
C SER A 75 5.38 -5.95 1.36
N MET A 76 5.14 -5.90 0.05
CA MET A 76 4.49 -4.74 -0.57
C MET A 76 3.04 -4.58 -0.11
N TYR A 77 2.31 -5.70 0.09
CA TYR A 77 0.94 -5.68 0.58
C TYR A 77 0.85 -5.11 2.01
N ARG A 78 1.82 -5.43 2.88
CA ARG A 78 1.91 -4.83 4.23
C ARG A 78 2.07 -3.32 4.15
N THR A 79 2.99 -2.83 3.32
CA THR A 79 3.16 -1.37 3.14
C THR A 79 1.91 -0.71 2.57
N PHE A 80 1.25 -1.33 1.60
CA PHE A 80 -0.03 -0.85 1.10
C PHE A 80 -1.08 -0.75 2.22
N GLY A 81 -1.15 -1.75 3.10
CA GLY A 81 -2.02 -1.74 4.28
C GLY A 81 -1.73 -0.61 5.26
N GLU A 82 -0.46 -0.32 5.54
CA GLU A 82 -0.04 0.80 6.39
C GLU A 82 -0.44 2.16 5.80
N HIS A 83 -0.22 2.34 4.49
CA HIS A 83 -0.65 3.54 3.76
C HIS A 83 -2.18 3.71 3.79
N PHE A 84 -2.92 2.63 3.57
CA PHE A 84 -4.38 2.64 3.64
C PHE A 84 -4.90 3.04 5.03
N MET A 85 -4.30 2.51 6.10
CA MET A 85 -4.69 2.85 7.48
C MET A 85 -4.38 4.31 7.82
N THR A 86 -3.27 4.84 7.32
CA THR A 86 -2.90 6.25 7.45
C THR A 86 -3.91 7.14 6.74
N LEU A 87 -4.22 6.86 5.47
CA LEU A 87 -5.24 7.59 4.70
C LEU A 87 -6.61 7.57 5.36
N LYS A 88 -7.02 6.43 5.90
CA LYS A 88 -8.29 6.29 6.64
C LYS A 88 -8.33 7.19 7.88
N THR A 89 -7.20 7.34 8.57
CA THR A 89 -7.09 8.19 9.77
C THR A 89 -7.13 9.66 9.38
N THR A 90 -6.31 10.07 8.42
CA THR A 90 -6.30 11.45 7.89
C THR A 90 -7.67 11.88 7.36
N SER A 91 -8.39 10.98 6.67
CA SER A 91 -9.74 11.26 6.18
C SER A 91 -10.73 11.56 7.33
N LYS A 92 -10.66 10.81 8.43
CA LYS A 92 -11.48 11.09 9.63
C LYS A 92 -11.15 12.43 10.26
N GLU A 93 -9.86 12.78 10.35
CA GLU A 93 -9.41 14.06 10.90
C GLU A 93 -9.91 15.23 10.04
N ILE A 94 -9.81 15.11 8.70
CA ILE A 94 -10.34 16.10 7.77
C ILE A 94 -11.84 16.31 7.98
N ASP A 95 -12.61 15.23 8.15
CA ASP A 95 -14.05 15.33 8.40
C ASP A 95 -14.37 15.98 9.75
N GLN A 96 -13.56 15.75 10.78
CA GLN A 96 -13.67 16.47 12.05
C GLN A 96 -13.39 17.96 11.87
N TYR A 97 -12.31 18.33 11.17
CA TYR A 97 -11.99 19.73 10.89
C TYR A 97 -13.11 20.42 10.11
N LYS A 98 -13.68 19.78 9.09
CA LYS A 98 -14.83 20.32 8.34
C LYS A 98 -16.01 20.62 9.26
N LYS A 99 -16.33 19.73 10.20
CA LYS A 99 -17.41 19.93 11.17
C LYS A 99 -17.12 21.12 12.09
N THR A 100 -15.89 21.21 12.61
CA THR A 100 -15.48 22.32 13.48
C THR A 100 -15.55 23.65 12.76
N VAL A 101 -15.03 23.75 11.53
CA VAL A 101 -15.13 24.96 10.70
C VAL A 101 -16.60 25.33 10.47
N ALA A 102 -17.46 24.36 10.12
CA ALA A 102 -18.88 24.64 9.92
C ALA A 102 -19.59 25.15 11.18
N THR A 103 -19.21 24.67 12.36
CA THR A 103 -19.75 25.16 13.65
C THR A 103 -19.25 26.58 13.95
N LEU A 104 -17.94 26.83 13.85
CA LEU A 104 -17.36 28.15 14.08
C LEU A 104 -17.92 29.19 13.11
N SER A 105 -18.11 28.84 11.84
CA SER A 105 -18.74 29.74 10.85
C SER A 105 -20.19 30.07 11.22
N ARG A 106 -20.95 29.10 11.76
CA ARG A 106 -22.32 29.34 12.24
C ARG A 106 -22.35 30.23 13.47
N GLU A 107 -21.46 29.99 14.44
CA GLU A 107 -21.34 30.83 15.65
C GLU A 107 -20.94 32.26 15.31
N LEU A 108 -20.03 32.45 14.36
CA LEU A 108 -19.60 33.77 13.89
C LEU A 108 -20.76 34.52 13.21
N ALA A 109 -21.52 33.83 12.35
CA ALA A 109 -22.70 34.41 11.71
C ALA A 109 -23.76 34.83 12.74
N ALA A 110 -24.04 33.97 13.73
CA ALA A 110 -25.00 34.27 14.79
C ALA A 110 -24.56 35.49 15.65
N LYS A 111 -23.27 35.57 16.01
CA LYS A 111 -22.74 36.73 16.74
C LYS A 111 -22.84 38.03 15.95
N HIS A 112 -22.63 37.98 14.63
CA HIS A 112 -22.73 39.15 13.77
C HIS A 112 -24.18 39.65 13.66
N ASP A 113 -25.16 38.75 13.55
CA ASP A 113 -26.59 39.10 13.54
C ASP A 113 -27.04 39.71 14.89
N ASP A 114 -26.64 39.14 16.03
CA ASP A 114 -26.98 39.69 17.35
C ASP A 114 -26.45 41.14 17.54
N THR A 115 -25.20 41.42 17.13
CA THR A 115 -24.64 42.78 17.22
C THR A 115 -25.27 43.81 16.28
N THR A 116 -25.99 43.37 15.25
CA THR A 116 -26.66 44.28 14.30
C THR A 116 -28.05 44.70 14.79
N THR A 117 -28.63 43.94 15.73
CA THR A 117 -30.01 44.14 16.19
C THR A 117 -30.12 45.03 17.44
N GLU A 118 -29.01 45.27 18.16
CA GLU A 118 -28.98 46.14 19.35
C GLU A 118 -28.68 47.64 19.04
N GLY A 119 -28.67 48.03 17.76
CA GLY A 119 -28.22 49.35 17.29
C GLY A 119 -29.28 50.29 16.71
N GLU A 120 -30.58 50.03 16.91
CA GLU A 120 -31.70 50.95 16.55
C GLU A 120 -32.36 51.55 17.80
#